data_AF-A0A143BTC6-F1
#
_entry.id   AF-A0A143BTC6-F1
#
_cell.length_a   1.000
_cell.length_b   1.000
_cell.length_c   1.000
_cell.angle_alpha   90.00
_cell.angle_beta   90.00
_cell.angle_gamma   90.00
#
_symmetry.space_group_name_H-M   'P 1'
#
loop_
_entity.id
_entity.type
_entity.pdbx_description
1 polymer ?
#
loop_
_entity_poly.entity_id
_entity_poly.type
_entity_poly.pdbx_seq_one_letter_code
_entity_poly.pdbx_strand_id
1 'polypeptide(L)'
;MSATQISSRARTYALYTGTPRQVACDAVAAAPPHAPLIPAPAQHAQLLLESEVFYWVLNTQRHFFEYPFGIRYVQPTSHGIRLHLESNASLESLLSGLLPCRSPMSVGRDEIYGLNGIRICARTDRGIELRRLGQPTSIKLTGPSRRAFQKAEAALAQQIQSNGGEACWLVGDTWTPYEKQWDTERQPLIYEKIWRDAAWLPSGLLRRLGLLHTVAVPQVVTGHESRLGEWWILQLEHDSETALRRAELVQALTDPEHGLPLELCGHRDLTPGGSLGLVLLKSPDRSAALQLRYDRIDYPIRKDHVEMFAAIRRRTSALTCEASLPVMPGCSGTG
;
A
#
# COMPACT_ATOMS: atom_id res chain seq x y z
N MET A 1 -23.06 20.81 6.81
CA MET A 1 -22.97 20.42 5.39
C MET A 1 -24.30 19.87 4.94
N SER A 2 -24.73 20.12 3.70
CA SER A 2 -25.96 19.51 3.16
C SER A 2 -25.75 18.02 2.87
N ALA A 3 -26.84 17.24 2.84
CA ALA A 3 -26.78 15.80 2.51
C ALA A 3 -26.14 15.53 1.14
N THR A 4 -26.38 16.42 0.17
CA THR A 4 -25.79 16.36 -1.18
C THR A 4 -24.27 16.56 -1.15
N GLN A 5 -23.78 17.49 -0.32
CA GLN A 5 -22.33 17.73 -0.15
C GLN A 5 -21.63 16.53 0.50
N ILE A 6 -22.24 15.92 1.52
CA ILE A 6 -21.72 14.71 2.17
C ILE A 6 -21.66 13.57 1.15
N SER A 7 -22.72 13.36 0.37
CA SER A 7 -22.75 12.27 -0.61
C SER A 7 -21.72 12.44 -1.73
N SER A 8 -21.45 13.68 -2.17
CA SER A 8 -20.42 13.95 -3.19
C SER A 8 -19.02 13.70 -2.62
N ARG A 9 -18.69 14.26 -1.46
CA ARG A 9 -17.41 14.05 -0.77
C ARG A 9 -17.15 12.59 -0.43
N ALA A 10 -18.19 11.85 0.00
CA ALA A 10 -18.09 10.43 0.28
C ALA A 10 -17.80 9.61 -0.98
N ARG A 11 -18.31 10.01 -2.15
CA ARG A 11 -17.99 9.37 -3.43
C ARG A 11 -16.51 9.56 -3.77
N THR A 12 -15.99 10.77 -3.64
CA THR A 12 -14.56 11.06 -3.84
C THR A 12 -13.70 10.29 -2.85
N TYR A 13 -14.05 10.31 -1.57
CA TYR A 13 -13.32 9.55 -0.54
C TYR A 13 -13.30 8.04 -0.87
N ALA A 14 -14.44 7.46 -1.26
CA ALA A 14 -14.54 6.06 -1.68
C ALA A 14 -13.71 5.76 -2.92
N LEU A 15 -13.65 6.67 -3.90
CA LEU A 15 -12.82 6.52 -5.10
C LEU A 15 -11.35 6.33 -4.72
N TYR A 16 -10.80 7.22 -3.90
CA TYR A 16 -9.37 7.19 -3.59
C TYR A 16 -8.98 6.12 -2.57
N THR A 17 -9.87 5.76 -1.65
CA THR A 17 -9.56 4.86 -0.54
C THR A 17 -10.10 3.45 -0.70
N GLY A 18 -11.02 3.23 -1.66
CA GLY A 18 -11.72 1.97 -1.87
C GLY A 18 -12.86 1.71 -0.87
N THR A 19 -13.12 2.65 0.05
CA THR A 19 -14.05 2.39 1.16
C THR A 19 -15.48 2.20 0.67
N PRO A 20 -16.23 1.23 1.22
CA PRO A 20 -17.64 1.07 0.95
C PRO A 20 -18.41 2.37 1.24
N ARG A 21 -19.47 2.64 0.47
CA ARG A 21 -20.22 3.90 0.52
C ARG A 21 -20.62 4.33 1.93
N GLN A 22 -21.16 3.40 2.74
CA GLN A 22 -21.56 3.74 4.10
C GLN A 22 -20.38 4.17 4.97
N VAL A 23 -19.28 3.43 4.90
CA VAL A 23 -18.03 3.73 5.62
C VAL A 23 -17.44 5.07 5.17
N ALA A 24 -17.54 5.38 3.87
CA ALA A 24 -17.13 6.67 3.33
C ALA A 24 -18.00 7.83 3.85
N CYS A 25 -19.33 7.64 3.89
CA CYS A 25 -20.26 8.61 4.47
C CYS A 25 -19.93 8.87 5.95
N ASP A 26 -19.70 7.81 6.73
CA ASP A 26 -19.38 7.91 8.15
C ASP A 26 -18.04 8.65 8.36
N ALA A 27 -17.03 8.33 7.55
CA ALA A 27 -15.72 8.99 7.60
C ALA A 27 -15.82 10.50 7.26
N VAL A 28 -16.57 10.85 6.20
CA VAL A 28 -16.77 12.24 5.79
C VAL A 28 -17.62 13.01 6.81
N ALA A 29 -18.62 12.38 7.41
CA ALA A 29 -19.46 13.00 8.43
C ALA A 29 -18.71 13.25 9.74
N ALA A 30 -17.74 12.39 10.09
CA ALA A 30 -16.88 12.55 11.25
C ALA A 30 -15.76 13.58 11.04
N ALA A 31 -15.42 13.91 9.79
CA ALA A 31 -14.36 14.86 9.46
C ALA A 31 -14.85 16.32 9.59
N PRO A 32 -13.97 17.25 10.00
CA PRO A 32 -14.29 18.68 9.96
C PRO A 32 -14.71 19.14 8.55
N PRO A 33 -15.63 20.12 8.41
CA PRO A 33 -16.21 20.53 7.12
C PRO A 33 -15.24 20.94 6.01
N HIS A 34 -14.00 21.30 6.36
CA HIS A 34 -12.93 21.70 5.43
C HIS A 34 -11.66 20.87 5.57
N ALA A 35 -11.69 19.78 6.34
CA ALA A 35 -10.55 18.89 6.41
C ALA A 35 -10.32 18.23 5.04
N PRO A 36 -9.06 18.02 4.64
CA PRO A 36 -8.72 17.20 3.48
C PRO A 36 -9.38 15.82 3.61
N LEU A 37 -9.98 15.32 2.53
CA LEU A 37 -10.60 13.99 2.51
C LEU A 37 -9.58 12.89 2.77
N ILE A 38 -8.37 13.08 2.26
CA ILE A 38 -7.24 12.17 2.43
C ILE A 38 -6.17 12.98 3.16
N PRO A 39 -6.24 13.08 4.49
CA PRO A 39 -5.30 13.90 5.24
C PRO A 39 -3.87 13.36 5.04
N ALA A 40 -2.87 14.23 5.14
CA ALA A 40 -1.49 13.80 5.35
C ALA A 40 -1.31 13.35 6.82
N PRO A 41 -0.30 12.52 7.14
CA PRO A 41 0.09 12.28 8.52
C PRO A 41 0.47 13.60 9.21
N ALA A 42 -0.08 13.87 10.40
CA ALA A 42 0.26 15.04 11.19
C ALA A 42 1.64 14.94 11.86
N GLN A 43 2.15 13.71 12.00
CA GLN A 43 3.44 13.42 12.61
C GLN A 43 4.37 12.80 11.57
N HIS A 44 5.60 13.29 11.48
CA HIS A 44 6.59 12.74 10.53
C HIS A 44 6.90 11.27 10.82
N ALA A 45 6.88 10.84 12.10
CA ALA A 45 7.04 9.42 12.45
C ALA A 45 5.97 8.52 11.81
N GLN A 46 4.72 9.01 11.69
CA GLN A 46 3.64 8.25 11.04
C GLN A 46 3.83 8.19 9.52
N LEU A 47 4.33 9.26 8.90
CA LEU A 47 4.71 9.29 7.49
C LEU A 47 5.77 8.22 7.18
N LEU A 48 6.83 8.17 7.99
CA LEU A 48 7.90 7.18 7.83
C LEU A 48 7.37 5.76 8.01
N LEU A 49 6.57 5.52 9.04
CA LEU A 49 5.98 4.20 9.27
C LEU A 49 5.11 3.75 8.08
N GLU A 50 4.27 4.63 7.54
CA GLU A 50 3.44 4.29 6.38
C GLU A 50 4.27 4.02 5.12
N SER A 51 5.37 4.74 4.93
CA SER A 51 6.31 4.50 3.85
C SER A 51 6.94 3.11 3.95
N GLU A 52 7.37 2.70 5.15
CA GLU A 52 7.95 1.38 5.38
C GLU A 52 6.89 0.27 5.28
N VAL A 53 5.67 0.51 5.75
CA VAL A 53 4.53 -0.40 5.57
C VAL A 53 4.26 -0.61 4.08
N PHE A 54 4.24 0.46 3.27
CA PHE A 54 4.01 0.34 1.84
C PHE A 54 5.11 -0.47 1.14
N TYR A 55 6.37 -0.31 1.54
CA TYR A 55 7.47 -1.17 1.06
C TYR A 55 7.19 -2.66 1.29
N TRP A 56 6.73 -3.03 2.49
CA TRP A 56 6.37 -4.42 2.80
C TRP A 56 5.12 -4.88 2.06
N VAL A 57 4.11 -4.02 1.91
CA VAL A 57 2.92 -4.31 1.10
C VAL A 57 3.34 -4.66 -0.33
N LEU A 58 4.29 -3.93 -0.92
CA LEU A 58 4.85 -4.33 -2.20
C LEU A 58 5.56 -5.69 -2.08
N ASN A 59 6.48 -5.86 -1.13
CA ASN A 59 7.31 -7.08 -1.06
C ASN A 59 6.54 -8.39 -0.83
N THR A 60 5.29 -8.35 -0.33
CA THR A 60 4.39 -9.51 -0.18
C THR A 60 3.87 -10.13 -1.49
N GLN A 61 4.44 -9.70 -2.62
CA GLN A 61 4.13 -9.88 -4.04
C GLN A 61 3.94 -11.27 -4.65
N ARG A 62 3.86 -12.35 -3.86
CA ARG A 62 3.82 -13.72 -4.42
C ARG A 62 2.43 -14.35 -4.43
N HIS A 63 1.40 -13.62 -4.00
CA HIS A 63 0.05 -14.15 -3.86
C HIS A 63 -0.96 -13.37 -4.71
N PHE A 64 -1.85 -14.11 -5.38
CA PHE A 64 -3.02 -13.54 -6.05
C PHE A 64 -4.11 -13.23 -5.01
N PHE A 65 -4.64 -12.03 -5.07
CA PHE A 65 -5.68 -11.50 -4.19
C PHE A 65 -6.79 -10.84 -5.01
N GLU A 66 -8.02 -10.75 -4.48
CA GLU A 66 -9.14 -10.11 -5.18
C GLU A 66 -8.90 -8.61 -5.29
N TYR A 67 -8.38 -7.99 -4.22
CA TYR A 67 -7.99 -6.60 -4.15
C TYR A 67 -6.46 -6.47 -4.17
N PRO A 68 -5.90 -5.39 -4.75
CA PRO A 68 -4.46 -5.19 -4.80
C PRO A 68 -3.82 -5.36 -3.42
N PHE A 69 -2.79 -6.21 -3.36
CA PHE A 69 -2.06 -6.55 -2.13
C PHE A 69 -2.92 -7.16 -1.00
N GLY A 70 -4.12 -7.69 -1.32
CA GLY A 70 -5.05 -8.22 -0.33
C GLY A 70 -5.67 -7.15 0.59
N ILE A 71 -5.58 -5.87 0.19
CA ILE A 71 -6.14 -4.74 0.94
C ILE A 71 -7.38 -4.25 0.19
N ARG A 72 -8.55 -4.52 0.77
CA ARG A 72 -9.84 -4.13 0.19
C ARG A 72 -10.04 -2.63 0.18
N TYR A 73 -9.70 -1.95 1.27
CA TYR A 73 -9.75 -0.49 1.36
C TYR A 73 -8.89 0.03 2.51
N VAL A 74 -8.65 1.33 2.49
CA VAL A 74 -7.92 2.04 3.55
C VAL A 74 -8.79 3.11 4.19
N GLN A 75 -8.55 3.47 5.44
CA GLN A 75 -9.16 4.63 6.08
C GLN A 75 -8.07 5.51 6.71
N PRO A 76 -7.56 6.51 5.97
CA PRO A 76 -6.55 7.41 6.48
C PRO A 76 -7.15 8.41 7.48
N THR A 77 -6.36 8.73 8.50
CA THR A 77 -6.59 9.86 9.43
C THR A 77 -5.30 10.65 9.57
N SER A 78 -5.34 11.83 10.18
CA SER A 78 -4.12 12.59 10.48
C SER A 78 -3.17 11.86 11.45
N HIS A 79 -3.69 10.93 12.27
CA HIS A 79 -2.92 10.27 13.34
C HIS A 79 -2.56 8.81 13.04
N GLY A 80 -2.98 8.29 11.89
CA GLY A 80 -2.78 6.88 11.55
C GLY A 80 -3.57 6.46 10.33
N ILE A 81 -3.46 5.18 9.98
CA ILE A 81 -4.21 4.59 8.88
C ILE A 81 -4.78 3.23 9.30
N ARG A 82 -5.99 2.94 8.83
CA ARG A 82 -6.57 1.59 8.90
C ARG A 82 -6.45 0.92 7.55
N LEU A 83 -5.96 -0.32 7.54
CA LEU A 83 -5.97 -1.21 6.39
C LEU A 83 -7.04 -2.28 6.63
N HIS A 84 -8.00 -2.39 5.71
CA HIS A 84 -9.02 -3.42 5.75
C HIS A 84 -8.64 -4.55 4.79
N LEU A 85 -8.26 -5.67 5.36
CA LEU A 85 -7.73 -6.83 4.66
C LEU A 85 -8.90 -7.69 4.15
N GLU A 86 -8.71 -8.32 2.99
CA GLU A 86 -9.77 -9.12 2.37
C GLU A 86 -9.89 -10.53 2.97
N SER A 87 -8.80 -11.09 3.50
CA SER A 87 -8.73 -12.52 3.84
C SER A 87 -7.70 -12.84 4.94
N ASN A 88 -7.78 -14.05 5.49
CA ASN A 88 -6.77 -14.55 6.42
C ASN A 88 -5.39 -14.67 5.76
N ALA A 89 -5.33 -15.02 4.47
CA ALA A 89 -4.07 -15.12 3.74
C ALA A 89 -3.39 -13.75 3.61
N SER A 90 -4.15 -12.69 3.29
CA SER A 90 -3.62 -11.33 3.26
C SER A 90 -3.13 -10.87 4.64
N LEU A 91 -3.80 -11.29 5.71
CA LEU A 91 -3.36 -11.03 7.08
C LEU A 91 -2.05 -11.73 7.44
N GLU A 92 -1.96 -13.04 7.18
CA GLU A 92 -0.74 -13.82 7.46
C GLU A 92 0.46 -13.25 6.70
N SER A 93 0.27 -12.93 5.42
CA SER A 93 1.31 -12.32 4.60
C SER A 93 1.74 -10.95 5.13
N LEU A 94 0.79 -10.08 5.48
CA LEU A 94 1.13 -8.75 6.00
C LEU A 94 1.78 -8.82 7.40
N LEU A 95 1.29 -9.68 8.30
CA LEU A 95 1.89 -9.82 9.63
C LEU A 95 3.34 -10.31 9.57
N SER A 96 3.65 -11.25 8.67
CA SER A 96 5.01 -11.76 8.50
C SER A 96 5.99 -10.70 7.97
N GLY A 97 5.50 -9.71 7.21
CA GLY A 97 6.29 -8.56 6.79
C GLY A 97 6.37 -7.42 7.81
N LEU A 98 5.35 -7.26 8.68
CA LEU A 98 5.30 -6.12 9.60
C LEU A 98 5.88 -6.42 10.99
N LEU A 99 5.65 -7.61 11.55
CA LEU A 99 6.00 -7.90 12.93
C LEU A 99 7.49 -8.27 13.07
N PRO A 100 8.25 -7.61 13.95
CA PRO A 100 9.70 -7.80 14.03
C PRO A 100 10.07 -9.14 14.65
N CYS A 101 10.98 -9.88 13.99
CA CYS A 101 11.54 -11.10 14.55
C CYS A 101 13.04 -11.21 14.32
N ARG A 102 13.71 -11.89 15.25
CA ARG A 102 15.10 -12.31 15.12
C ARG A 102 15.12 -13.67 14.44
N SER A 103 15.91 -13.83 13.38
CA SER A 103 16.19 -15.13 12.78
C SER A 103 17.69 -15.43 12.90
N PRO A 104 18.09 -16.60 13.43
CA PRO A 104 19.48 -17.01 13.44
C PRO A 104 19.94 -17.35 12.01
N MET A 105 21.07 -16.79 11.58
CA MET A 105 21.69 -17.17 10.31
C MET A 105 22.82 -18.17 10.56
N SER A 106 23.03 -19.08 9.60
CA SER A 106 24.09 -20.10 9.64
C SER A 106 25.51 -19.52 9.73
N VAL A 107 25.69 -18.25 9.32
CA VAL A 107 26.95 -17.51 9.34
C VAL A 107 27.23 -16.74 10.64
N GLY A 108 26.44 -16.99 11.70
CA GLY A 108 26.72 -16.49 13.05
C GLY A 108 26.38 -15.02 13.31
N ARG A 109 25.66 -14.35 12.40
CA ARG A 109 25.04 -13.05 12.63
C ARG A 109 23.53 -13.20 12.56
N ASP A 110 22.84 -12.87 13.64
CA ASP A 110 21.38 -12.83 13.63
C ASP A 110 20.89 -11.66 12.78
N GLU A 111 19.79 -11.87 12.07
CA GLU A 111 19.11 -10.81 11.30
C GLU A 111 17.76 -10.47 11.94
N ILE A 112 17.38 -9.20 11.86
CA ILE A 112 16.04 -8.75 12.22
C ILE A 112 15.22 -8.60 10.93
N TYR A 113 14.13 -9.34 10.87
CA TYR A 113 13.09 -9.23 9.85
C TYR A 113 11.92 -8.41 10.38
N GLY A 114 11.08 -7.90 9.48
CA GLY A 114 9.94 -7.08 9.81
C GLY A 114 10.30 -5.62 10.13
N LEU A 115 9.34 -4.88 10.69
CA LEU A 115 9.55 -3.48 11.05
C LEU A 115 10.03 -3.36 12.50
N ASN A 116 11.28 -2.90 12.64
CA ASN A 116 11.93 -2.75 13.95
C ASN A 116 11.07 -1.91 14.91
N GLY A 117 10.93 -2.39 16.15
CA GLY A 117 10.18 -1.71 17.20
C GLY A 117 8.65 -1.70 17.03
N ILE A 118 8.07 -2.41 16.05
CA ILE A 118 6.62 -2.54 15.94
C ILE A 118 6.06 -3.50 17.01
N ARG A 119 4.96 -3.10 17.64
CA ARG A 119 4.23 -3.85 18.66
C ARG A 119 2.73 -3.86 18.38
N ILE A 120 2.09 -4.95 18.80
CA ILE A 120 0.63 -5.04 18.88
C ILE A 120 0.19 -4.41 20.21
N CYS A 121 -0.23 -3.15 20.18
CA CYS A 121 -0.62 -2.40 21.37
C CYS A 121 -2.09 -2.61 21.75
N ALA A 122 -2.94 -3.00 20.81
CA ALA A 122 -4.33 -3.34 21.11
C ALA A 122 -4.83 -4.48 20.24
N ARG A 123 -5.61 -5.38 20.85
CA ARG A 123 -6.37 -6.44 20.18
C ARG A 123 -7.85 -6.19 20.47
N THR A 124 -8.63 -6.00 19.41
CA THR A 124 -10.06 -5.71 19.50
C THR A 124 -10.84 -6.77 18.75
N ASP A 125 -12.17 -6.79 18.92
CA ASP A 125 -13.02 -7.69 18.14
C ASP A 125 -13.01 -7.38 16.63
N ARG A 126 -12.55 -6.18 16.24
CA ARG A 126 -12.51 -5.72 14.85
C ARG A 126 -11.12 -5.81 14.22
N GLY A 127 -10.11 -6.27 14.96
CA GLY A 127 -8.73 -6.40 14.50
C GLY A 127 -7.71 -5.88 15.50
N ILE A 128 -6.51 -5.56 15.02
CA ILE A 128 -5.37 -5.16 15.88
C ILE A 128 -4.87 -3.75 15.55
N GLU A 129 -4.26 -3.11 16.54
CA GLU A 129 -3.53 -1.85 16.38
C GLU A 129 -2.03 -2.10 16.59
N LEU A 130 -1.25 -1.68 15.60
CA LEU A 130 0.20 -1.70 15.60
C LEU A 130 0.75 -0.30 15.83
N ARG A 131 1.77 -0.18 16.68
CA ARG A 131 2.52 1.08 16.89
C ARG A 131 4.01 0.80 16.93
N ARG A 132 4.81 1.82 16.59
CA ARG A 132 6.26 1.79 16.82
C ARG A 132 6.57 2.32 18.22
N LEU A 133 7.41 1.58 18.95
CA LEU A 133 7.82 1.93 20.30
C LEU A 133 8.34 3.37 20.40
N GLY A 134 7.84 4.11 21.39
CA GLY A 134 8.25 5.49 21.66
C GLY A 134 7.81 6.53 20.60
N GLN A 135 7.01 6.14 19.60
CA GLN A 135 6.59 7.05 18.53
C GLN A 135 5.06 7.21 18.46
N PRO A 136 4.54 8.40 18.08
CA PRO A 136 3.11 8.65 17.97
C PRO A 136 2.56 8.10 16.64
N THR A 137 2.64 6.79 16.47
CA THR A 137 2.22 6.09 15.24
C THR A 137 1.07 5.12 15.49
N SER A 138 0.25 4.85 14.47
CA SER A 138 -0.88 3.93 14.55
C SER A 138 -1.23 3.34 13.17
N ILE A 139 -1.12 2.02 13.05
CA ILE A 139 -1.64 1.25 11.92
C ILE A 139 -2.68 0.28 12.46
N LYS A 140 -3.90 0.31 11.92
CA LYS A 140 -4.98 -0.62 12.32
C LYS A 140 -5.21 -1.64 11.22
N LEU A 141 -5.07 -2.92 11.53
CA LEU A 141 -5.42 -4.01 10.62
C LEU A 141 -6.81 -4.53 10.99
N THR A 142 -7.71 -4.61 10.01
CA THR A 142 -9.11 -5.03 10.20
C THR A 142 -9.58 -5.93 9.06
N GLY A 143 -10.79 -6.49 9.14
CA GLY A 143 -11.39 -7.34 8.10
C GLY A 143 -11.58 -8.78 8.57
N PRO A 144 -10.51 -9.55 8.75
CA PRO A 144 -10.57 -10.88 9.35
C PRO A 144 -11.16 -10.87 10.77
N SER A 145 -11.74 -12.00 11.17
CA SER A 145 -12.31 -12.15 12.52
C SER A 145 -11.24 -12.09 13.62
N ARG A 146 -11.62 -11.78 14.85
CA ARG A 146 -10.74 -11.86 16.02
C ARG A 146 -10.01 -13.22 16.13
N ARG A 147 -10.71 -14.33 15.87
CA ARG A 147 -10.12 -15.66 15.89
C ARG A 147 -9.08 -15.85 14.79
N ALA A 148 -9.28 -15.24 13.63
CA ALA A 148 -8.29 -15.25 12.55
C ALA A 148 -7.02 -14.48 12.95
N PHE A 149 -7.14 -13.30 13.56
CA PHE A 149 -5.99 -12.57 14.10
C PHE A 149 -5.22 -13.37 15.15
N GLN A 150 -5.92 -13.96 16.12
CA GLN A 150 -5.29 -14.81 17.14
C GLN A 150 -4.57 -16.02 16.51
N LYS A 151 -5.20 -16.67 15.53
CA LYS A 151 -4.62 -17.81 14.83
C LYS A 151 -3.38 -17.41 14.02
N ALA A 152 -3.44 -16.32 13.25
CA ALA A 152 -2.34 -15.85 12.42
C ALA A 152 -1.14 -15.40 13.27
N GLU A 153 -1.39 -14.67 14.37
CA GLU A 153 -0.35 -14.27 15.31
C GLU A 153 0.35 -15.48 15.95
N ALA A 154 -0.44 -16.45 16.45
CA ALA A 154 0.10 -17.66 17.07
C ALA A 154 0.87 -18.53 16.07
N ALA A 155 0.36 -18.69 14.85
CA ALA A 155 1.02 -19.46 13.79
C ALA A 155 2.36 -18.83 13.40
N LEU A 156 2.41 -17.49 13.26
CA LEU A 156 3.65 -16.78 12.95
C LEU A 156 4.69 -16.94 14.07
N ALA A 157 4.27 -16.79 15.33
CA ALA A 157 5.15 -16.99 16.48
C ALA A 157 5.70 -18.44 16.53
N GLN A 158 4.84 -19.43 16.32
CA GLN A 158 5.24 -20.84 16.28
C GLN A 158 6.22 -21.11 15.13
N GLN A 159 5.98 -20.55 13.94
CA GLN A 159 6.87 -20.71 12.79
C GLN A 159 8.26 -20.14 13.07
N ILE A 160 8.34 -18.94 13.62
CA ILE A 160 9.61 -18.30 13.98
C ILE A 160 10.37 -19.14 15.03
N GLN A 161 9.68 -19.57 16.08
CA GLN A 161 10.28 -20.41 17.12
C GLN A 161 10.77 -21.75 16.56
N SER A 162 10.00 -22.38 15.68
CA SER A 162 10.35 -23.65 15.05
C SER A 162 11.61 -23.54 14.16
N ASN A 163 11.90 -22.34 13.66
CA ASN A 163 13.12 -22.02 12.91
C ASN A 163 14.26 -21.52 13.81
N GLY A 164 14.14 -21.62 15.14
CA GLY A 164 15.14 -21.16 16.11
C GLY A 164 15.18 -19.64 16.33
N GLY A 165 14.22 -18.91 15.75
CA GLY A 165 14.10 -17.46 15.88
C GLY A 165 13.35 -17.02 17.14
N GLU A 166 13.23 -15.70 17.28
CA GLU A 166 12.52 -15.05 18.39
C GLU A 166 11.53 -14.00 17.86
N ALA A 167 10.28 -14.08 18.31
CA ALA A 167 9.24 -13.12 17.98
C ALA A 167 9.37 -11.86 18.86
N CYS A 168 10.15 -10.88 18.40
CA CYS A 168 10.47 -9.68 19.19
C CYS A 168 9.23 -8.87 19.60
N TRP A 169 8.15 -8.91 18.81
CA TRP A 169 6.91 -8.21 19.15
C TRP A 169 6.19 -8.76 20.39
N LEU A 170 6.53 -9.97 20.87
CA LEU A 170 5.92 -10.59 22.05
C LEU A 170 6.54 -10.11 23.37
N VAL A 171 7.68 -9.39 23.35
CA VAL A 171 8.40 -8.93 24.55
C VAL A 171 7.72 -7.71 25.22
N GLY A 172 6.54 -7.33 24.72
CA GLY A 172 5.74 -6.22 25.24
C GLY A 172 6.24 -4.86 24.78
N ASP A 173 5.98 -3.81 25.58
CA ASP A 173 6.25 -2.41 25.21
C ASP A 173 7.72 -1.99 25.44
N THR A 174 8.67 -2.92 25.25
CA THR A 174 10.10 -2.66 25.39
C THR A 174 10.88 -3.18 24.18
N TRP A 175 11.99 -2.51 23.89
CA TRP A 175 12.94 -2.95 22.88
C TRP A 175 13.73 -4.16 23.39
N THR A 176 13.83 -5.20 22.58
CA THR A 176 14.76 -6.31 22.87
C THR A 176 16.22 -5.86 22.74
N PRO A 177 17.19 -6.54 23.37
CA PRO A 177 18.61 -6.21 23.20
C PRO A 177 19.04 -6.21 21.73
N TYR A 178 18.54 -7.16 20.93
CA TYR A 178 18.81 -7.26 19.49
C TYR A 178 18.25 -6.08 18.72
N GLU A 179 16.98 -5.72 18.95
CA GLU A 179 16.38 -4.57 18.26
C GLU A 179 17.10 -3.26 18.62
N LYS A 180 17.54 -3.09 19.88
CA LYS A 180 18.36 -1.93 20.30
C LYS A 180 19.72 -1.93 19.62
N GLN A 181 20.38 -3.09 19.59
CA GLN A 181 21.67 -3.25 18.92
C GLN A 181 21.54 -2.91 17.45
N TRP A 182 20.54 -3.47 16.76
CA TRP A 182 20.26 -3.18 15.36
C TRP A 182 19.97 -1.69 15.13
N ASP A 183 19.15 -1.06 15.98
CA ASP A 183 18.86 0.37 15.88
C ASP A 183 20.11 1.25 16.11
N THR A 184 21.02 0.83 17.00
CA THR A 184 22.24 1.57 17.34
C THR A 184 23.39 1.34 16.35
N GLU A 185 23.59 0.09 15.91
CA GLU A 185 24.64 -0.33 14.97
C GLU A 185 24.27 -0.05 13.52
N ARG A 186 22.99 0.20 13.23
CA ARG A 186 22.57 0.78 11.97
C ARG A 186 23.23 2.15 11.86
N GLN A 187 24.39 2.19 11.20
CA GLN A 187 24.94 3.44 10.73
C GLN A 187 23.82 4.15 9.97
N PRO A 188 23.54 5.44 10.24
CA PRO A 188 22.59 6.18 9.44
C PRO A 188 23.09 6.09 8.02
N LEU A 189 22.41 5.26 7.25
CA LEU A 189 22.83 4.97 5.91
C LEU A 189 22.76 6.31 5.19
N ILE A 190 23.76 6.67 4.36
CA ILE A 190 23.77 7.96 3.65
C ILE A 190 22.42 8.19 2.92
N TYR A 191 21.78 7.10 2.55
CA TYR A 191 20.49 7.00 1.89
C TYR A 191 19.25 6.98 2.80
N GLU A 192 19.39 6.93 4.11
CA GLU A 192 18.28 7.08 5.04
C GLU A 192 17.64 8.47 4.94
N LYS A 193 18.46 9.50 4.71
CA LYS A 193 17.95 10.85 4.44
C LYS A 193 17.10 10.87 3.17
N ILE A 194 17.59 10.26 2.10
CA ILE A 194 16.89 10.16 0.81
C ILE A 194 15.51 9.52 0.98
N TRP A 195 15.45 8.36 1.64
CA TRP A 195 14.18 7.69 1.94
C TRP A 195 13.24 8.58 2.75
N ARG A 196 13.76 9.21 3.82
CA ARG A 196 12.96 10.06 4.72
C ARG A 196 12.39 11.28 3.98
N ASP A 197 13.17 11.89 3.11
CA ASP A 197 12.76 13.04 2.30
C ASP A 197 11.71 12.63 1.24
N ALA A 198 11.80 11.42 0.69
CA ALA A 198 10.85 10.88 -0.29
C ALA A 198 9.65 10.13 0.31
N ALA A 199 9.60 9.90 1.63
CA ALA A 199 8.61 9.05 2.31
C ALA A 199 7.15 9.49 2.13
N TRP A 200 6.93 10.76 1.75
CA TRP A 200 5.60 11.28 1.43
C TRP A 200 4.95 10.56 0.25
N LEU A 201 5.74 10.09 -0.73
CA LEU A 201 5.22 9.39 -1.90
C LEU A 201 4.62 8.02 -1.54
N PRO A 202 5.37 7.06 -0.96
CA PRO A 202 4.82 5.77 -0.57
C PRO A 202 3.73 5.85 0.52
N SER A 203 3.86 6.77 1.50
CA SER A 203 2.76 7.03 2.45
C SER A 203 1.52 7.56 1.72
N GLY A 204 1.69 8.50 0.81
CA GLY A 204 0.62 9.07 0.00
C GLY A 204 -0.08 8.05 -0.90
N LEU A 205 0.68 7.11 -1.47
CA LEU A 205 0.19 5.98 -2.27
C LEU A 205 -0.59 4.98 -1.41
N LEU A 206 -0.07 4.61 -0.24
CA LEU A 206 -0.78 3.74 0.69
C LEU A 206 -2.14 4.32 1.10
N ARG A 207 -2.21 5.64 1.36
CA ARG A 207 -3.46 6.34 1.69
C ARG A 207 -4.45 6.42 0.52
N ARG A 208 -3.99 6.19 -0.71
CA ARG A 208 -4.74 6.24 -1.98
C ARG A 208 -4.80 4.89 -2.68
N LEU A 209 -4.54 3.81 -1.96
CA LEU A 209 -4.47 2.46 -2.52
C LEU A 209 -5.76 2.04 -3.23
N GLY A 210 -6.89 2.66 -2.84
CA GLY A 210 -8.19 2.48 -3.50
C GLY A 210 -8.16 2.74 -5.01
N LEU A 211 -7.38 3.72 -5.46
CA LEU A 211 -7.25 4.06 -6.88
C LEU A 211 -6.86 2.85 -7.75
N LEU A 212 -6.12 1.90 -7.19
CA LEU A 212 -5.73 0.70 -7.92
C LEU A 212 -6.92 -0.18 -8.30
N HIS A 213 -7.97 -0.26 -7.49
CA HIS A 213 -9.14 -1.10 -7.81
C HIS A 213 -10.44 -0.33 -8.10
N THR A 214 -10.43 0.99 -7.94
CA THR A 214 -11.56 1.86 -8.32
C THR A 214 -11.33 2.60 -9.64
N VAL A 215 -10.07 2.88 -9.99
CA VAL A 215 -9.67 3.62 -11.19
C VAL A 215 -8.88 2.74 -12.15
N ALA A 216 -7.74 2.20 -11.74
CA ALA A 216 -6.86 1.47 -12.65
C ALA A 216 -7.38 0.05 -12.98
N VAL A 217 -7.98 -0.59 -11.97
CA VAL A 217 -8.63 -1.91 -12.01
C VAL A 217 -7.83 -3.01 -12.72
N PRO A 218 -6.51 -3.16 -12.46
CA PRO A 218 -5.71 -4.24 -13.03
C PRO A 218 -6.07 -5.57 -12.35
N GLN A 219 -5.93 -6.69 -13.06
CA GLN A 219 -6.11 -8.01 -12.47
C GLN A 219 -5.06 -8.31 -11.39
N VAL A 220 -3.83 -7.82 -11.57
CA VAL A 220 -2.71 -8.04 -10.66
C VAL A 220 -1.93 -6.74 -10.50
N VAL A 221 -1.49 -6.47 -9.27
CA VAL A 221 -0.56 -5.37 -9.00
C VAL A 221 0.66 -5.93 -8.29
N THR A 222 1.83 -5.62 -8.84
CA THR A 222 3.13 -5.83 -8.21
C THR A 222 3.91 -4.52 -8.23
N GLY A 223 5.13 -4.50 -7.70
CA GLY A 223 5.92 -3.28 -7.63
C GLY A 223 7.26 -3.46 -6.94
N HIS A 224 8.03 -2.41 -6.86
CA HIS A 224 9.21 -2.38 -6.01
C HIS A 224 9.66 -0.95 -5.86
N GLU A 225 10.50 -0.75 -4.87
CA GLU A 225 11.27 0.46 -4.74
C GLU A 225 12.58 0.32 -5.54
N SER A 226 13.06 1.45 -6.05
CA SER A 226 14.36 1.62 -6.66
C SER A 226 14.95 2.97 -6.23
N ARG A 227 16.27 3.07 -6.27
CA ARG A 227 17.02 4.29 -5.90
C ARG A 227 16.73 4.79 -4.47
N LEU A 228 16.66 3.85 -3.54
CA LEU A 228 16.65 4.09 -2.10
C LEU A 228 15.44 4.90 -1.61
N GLY A 229 14.28 4.67 -2.21
CA GLY A 229 13.00 5.29 -1.85
C GLY A 229 12.59 6.46 -2.73
N GLU A 230 13.45 6.93 -3.63
CA GLU A 230 13.11 8.03 -4.56
C GLU A 230 12.28 7.55 -5.73
N TRP A 231 12.39 6.28 -6.13
CA TRP A 231 11.72 5.77 -7.33
C TRP A 231 10.87 4.56 -7.00
N TRP A 232 9.55 4.73 -7.06
CA TRP A 232 8.60 3.65 -6.85
C TRP A 232 8.06 3.16 -8.17
N ILE A 233 8.00 1.85 -8.33
CA ILE A 233 7.55 1.21 -9.57
C ILE A 233 6.36 0.35 -9.23
N LEU A 234 5.22 0.59 -9.87
CA LEU A 234 4.05 -0.29 -9.82
C LEU A 234 3.88 -0.94 -11.18
N GLN A 235 3.68 -2.25 -11.19
CA GLN A 235 3.33 -3.03 -12.36
C GLN A 235 1.85 -3.37 -12.25
N LEU A 236 1.09 -2.94 -13.25
CA LEU A 236 -0.34 -3.07 -13.37
C LEU A 236 -0.59 -3.98 -14.56
N GLU A 237 -1.01 -5.20 -14.28
CA GLU A 237 -1.27 -6.19 -15.32
C GLU A 237 -2.78 -6.27 -15.52
N HIS A 238 -3.20 -6.20 -16.76
CA HIS A 238 -4.59 -6.28 -17.18
C HIS A 238 -4.81 -7.57 -17.97
N ASP A 239 -6.05 -8.06 -17.97
CA ASP A 239 -6.44 -9.07 -18.94
C ASP A 239 -6.54 -8.43 -20.35
N SER A 240 -6.67 -9.26 -21.38
CA SER A 240 -6.74 -8.79 -22.77
C SER A 240 -7.99 -7.95 -23.10
N GLU A 241 -9.05 -8.02 -22.29
CA GLU A 241 -10.35 -7.39 -22.57
C GLU A 241 -10.59 -6.11 -21.75
N THR A 242 -9.81 -5.87 -20.69
CA THR A 242 -9.95 -4.71 -19.80
C THR A 242 -9.19 -3.50 -20.34
N ALA A 243 -9.78 -2.31 -20.18
CA ALA A 243 -9.11 -1.04 -20.47
C ALA A 243 -7.97 -0.76 -19.48
N LEU A 244 -6.85 -0.17 -19.93
CA LEU A 244 -5.70 0.08 -19.06
C LEU A 244 -5.94 1.26 -18.10
N ARG A 245 -6.86 2.17 -18.48
CA ARG A 245 -7.31 3.34 -17.70
C ARG A 245 -6.16 4.23 -17.22
N ARG A 246 -5.19 4.45 -18.11
CA ARG A 246 -3.93 5.15 -17.78
C ARG A 246 -4.19 6.63 -17.49
N ALA A 247 -4.98 7.27 -18.33
CA ALA A 247 -5.32 8.69 -18.20
C ALA A 247 -6.06 8.98 -16.90
N GLU A 248 -7.03 8.13 -16.57
CA GLU A 248 -7.85 8.26 -15.38
C GLU A 248 -7.01 8.06 -14.11
N LEU A 249 -6.09 7.09 -14.10
CA LEU A 249 -5.20 6.91 -12.97
C LEU A 249 -4.23 8.09 -12.81
N VAL A 250 -3.67 8.60 -13.91
CA VAL A 250 -2.82 9.81 -13.88
C VAL A 250 -3.60 10.99 -13.33
N GLN A 251 -4.79 11.27 -13.87
CA GLN A 251 -5.64 12.38 -13.42
C GLN A 251 -5.96 12.29 -11.93
N ALA A 252 -6.30 11.10 -11.42
CA ALA A 252 -6.56 10.92 -10.00
C ALA A 252 -5.29 11.06 -9.14
N LEU A 253 -4.16 10.52 -9.60
CA LEU A 253 -2.89 10.63 -8.87
C LEU A 253 -2.33 12.06 -8.84
N THR A 254 -2.62 12.88 -9.86
CA THR A 254 -2.15 14.28 -9.96
C THR A 254 -3.25 15.29 -9.68
N ASP A 255 -4.39 14.86 -9.12
CA ASP A 255 -5.48 15.75 -8.74
C ASP A 255 -4.99 16.77 -7.70
N PRO A 256 -5.22 18.09 -7.88
CA PRO A 256 -4.65 19.12 -7.02
C PRO A 256 -5.23 19.12 -5.59
N GLU A 257 -6.44 18.61 -5.38
CA GLU A 257 -7.10 18.60 -4.06
C GLU A 257 -6.93 17.26 -3.35
N HIS A 258 -6.86 16.16 -4.11
CA HIS A 258 -6.96 14.80 -3.57
C HIS A 258 -5.84 13.89 -4.02
N GLY A 259 -5.08 14.24 -5.04
CA GLY A 259 -3.94 13.48 -5.56
C GLY A 259 -2.67 13.69 -4.73
N LEU A 260 -1.54 13.54 -5.39
CA LEU A 260 -0.19 13.71 -4.88
C LEU A 260 0.48 14.87 -5.66
N PRO A 261 1.49 15.54 -5.08
CA PRO A 261 2.25 16.58 -5.76
C PRO A 261 3.18 15.97 -6.81
N LEU A 262 2.59 15.46 -7.88
CA LEU A 262 3.22 14.76 -8.98
C LEU A 262 2.78 15.38 -10.31
N GLU A 263 3.67 15.34 -11.28
CA GLU A 263 3.45 15.82 -12.64
C GLU A 263 3.77 14.71 -13.64
N LEU A 264 3.00 14.65 -14.73
CA LEU A 264 3.28 13.75 -15.84
C LEU A 264 4.53 14.20 -16.58
N CYS A 265 5.60 13.40 -16.49
CA CYS A 265 6.91 13.69 -17.08
C CYS A 265 7.25 12.79 -18.27
N GLY A 266 6.44 11.77 -18.55
CA GLY A 266 6.63 10.88 -19.68
C GLY A 266 5.60 9.78 -19.73
N HIS A 267 5.30 9.30 -20.93
CA HIS A 267 4.54 8.08 -21.12
C HIS A 267 4.97 7.38 -22.41
N ARG A 268 4.72 6.08 -22.46
CA ARG A 268 4.83 5.24 -23.64
C ARG A 268 3.59 4.37 -23.73
N ASP A 269 3.03 4.26 -24.93
CA ASP A 269 1.87 3.41 -25.14
C ASP A 269 2.26 1.93 -25.19
N LEU A 270 1.35 1.08 -24.70
CA LEU A 270 1.50 -0.36 -24.79
C LEU A 270 1.36 -0.77 -26.26
N THR A 271 2.36 -1.45 -26.79
CA THR A 271 2.27 -2.09 -28.12
C THR A 271 2.03 -3.58 -27.91
N PRO A 272 0.88 -4.14 -28.35
CA PRO A 272 0.59 -5.57 -28.20
C PRO A 272 1.72 -6.43 -28.77
N GLY A 273 2.22 -7.40 -27.98
CA GLY A 273 3.35 -8.27 -28.36
C GLY A 273 4.72 -7.57 -28.42
N GLY A 274 4.81 -6.31 -28.01
CA GLY A 274 6.01 -5.48 -28.06
C GLY A 274 6.45 -4.97 -26.68
N SER A 275 6.32 -3.66 -26.45
CA SER A 275 6.80 -2.99 -25.24
C SER A 275 5.69 -2.69 -24.23
N LEU A 276 6.01 -2.79 -22.95
CA LEU A 276 5.17 -2.35 -21.82
C LEU A 276 4.69 -0.91 -22.02
N GLY A 277 3.43 -0.66 -21.63
CA GLY A 277 2.95 0.70 -21.47
C GLY A 277 3.63 1.32 -20.24
N LEU A 278 4.11 2.55 -20.36
CA LEU A 278 4.82 3.23 -19.27
C LEU A 278 4.18 4.58 -19.01
N VAL A 279 4.11 4.96 -17.73
CA VAL A 279 3.81 6.32 -17.30
C VAL A 279 4.83 6.68 -16.22
N LEU A 280 5.42 7.86 -16.33
CA LEU A 280 6.37 8.41 -15.37
C LEU A 280 5.81 9.70 -14.78
N LEU A 281 5.57 9.66 -13.48
CA LEU A 281 5.17 10.81 -12.68
C LEU A 281 6.36 11.23 -11.81
N LYS A 282 6.63 12.53 -11.71
CA LYS A 282 7.68 13.06 -10.82
C LYS A 282 7.16 14.21 -9.98
N SER A 283 7.74 14.35 -8.81
CA SER A 283 7.57 15.57 -8.01
C SER A 283 8.23 16.77 -8.69
N PRO A 284 7.67 17.99 -8.53
CA PRO A 284 8.25 19.21 -9.10
C PRO A 284 9.69 19.47 -8.65
N ASP A 285 10.02 19.14 -7.40
CA ASP A 285 11.36 19.25 -6.81
C ASP A 285 12.29 18.07 -7.15
N ARG A 286 11.77 17.06 -7.85
CA ARG A 286 12.45 15.81 -8.25
C ARG A 286 12.95 14.97 -7.08
N SER A 287 12.39 15.15 -5.87
CA SER A 287 12.70 14.35 -4.68
C SER A 287 12.18 12.91 -4.78
N ALA A 288 11.11 12.70 -5.54
CA ALA A 288 10.50 11.39 -5.76
C ALA A 288 9.87 11.22 -7.14
N ALA A 289 9.81 9.97 -7.61
CA ALA A 289 9.25 9.53 -8.87
C ALA A 289 8.40 8.27 -8.68
N LEU A 290 7.30 8.21 -9.44
CA LEU A 290 6.43 7.04 -9.56
C LEU A 290 6.39 6.60 -11.02
N GLN A 291 6.78 5.37 -11.29
CA GLN A 291 6.63 4.73 -12.58
C GLN A 291 5.52 3.70 -12.53
N LEU A 292 4.55 3.85 -13.43
CA LEU A 292 3.49 2.87 -13.65
C LEU A 292 3.85 2.09 -14.92
N ARG A 293 3.88 0.77 -14.81
CA ARG A 293 4.11 -0.14 -15.93
C ARG A 293 2.84 -0.91 -16.18
N TYR A 294 2.37 -0.90 -17.42
CA TYR A 294 1.15 -1.56 -17.86
C TYR A 294 1.52 -2.73 -18.75
N ASP A 295 0.89 -3.87 -18.50
CA ASP A 295 1.03 -5.06 -19.31
C ASP A 295 -0.32 -5.76 -19.53
N ARG A 296 -0.39 -6.62 -20.55
CA ARG A 296 -1.53 -7.51 -20.79
C ARG A 296 -1.07 -8.95 -20.65
N ILE A 297 -1.59 -9.65 -19.66
CA ILE A 297 -1.19 -11.02 -19.35
C ILE A 297 -2.43 -11.89 -19.16
N ASP A 298 -2.63 -12.86 -20.04
CA ASP A 298 -3.67 -13.88 -19.84
C ASP A 298 -3.07 -15.04 -19.02
N TYR A 299 -3.27 -14.98 -17.70
CA TYR A 299 -2.72 -15.98 -16.78
C TYR A 299 -3.30 -17.38 -17.02
N PRO A 300 -2.46 -18.44 -17.09
CA PRO A 300 -2.96 -19.81 -17.08
C PRO A 300 -3.54 -20.13 -15.70
N ILE A 301 -4.87 -20.11 -15.60
CA ILE A 301 -5.59 -20.31 -14.33
C ILE A 301 -5.43 -21.76 -13.87
N ARG A 302 -4.66 -21.96 -12.81
CA ARG A 302 -4.57 -23.25 -12.11
C ARG A 302 -5.85 -23.53 -11.32
N LYS A 303 -6.17 -24.81 -11.11
CA LYS A 303 -7.42 -25.25 -10.45
C LYS A 303 -7.65 -24.63 -9.07
N ASP A 304 -6.58 -24.40 -8.32
CA ASP A 304 -6.58 -23.81 -6.97
C ASP A 304 -6.78 -22.28 -6.96
N HIS A 305 -6.69 -21.61 -8.12
CA HIS A 305 -6.87 -20.16 -8.25
C HIS A 305 -8.14 -19.76 -9.01
N VAL A 306 -8.99 -20.72 -9.42
CA VAL A 306 -10.19 -20.45 -10.25
C VAL A 306 -11.14 -19.47 -9.59
N GLU A 307 -11.47 -19.68 -8.31
CA GLU A 307 -12.41 -18.81 -7.59
C GLU A 307 -11.86 -17.39 -7.42
N MET A 308 -10.54 -17.27 -7.16
CA MET A 308 -9.85 -16.00 -7.02
C MET A 308 -9.89 -15.21 -8.33
N PHE A 309 -9.51 -15.83 -9.45
CA PHE A 309 -9.57 -15.16 -10.76
C PHE A 309 -11.00 -14.85 -11.20
N ALA A 310 -11.98 -15.69 -10.83
CA ALA A 310 -13.40 -15.37 -11.06
C ALA A 310 -13.83 -14.13 -10.26
N ALA A 311 -13.36 -13.96 -9.02
CA ALA A 311 -13.62 -12.77 -8.22
C ALA A 311 -12.96 -11.51 -8.81
N ILE A 312 -11.69 -11.62 -9.22
CA ILE A 312 -10.96 -10.55 -9.91
C ILE A 312 -11.70 -10.11 -11.18
N ARG A 313 -12.11 -11.06 -12.02
CA ARG A 313 -12.87 -10.77 -13.26
C ARG A 313 -14.20 -10.09 -13.00
N ARG A 314 -14.95 -10.53 -11.97
CA ARG A 314 -16.22 -9.87 -11.58
C ARG A 314 -16.01 -8.40 -11.18
N ARG A 315 -14.85 -8.09 -10.58
CA ARG A 315 -14.49 -6.74 -10.19
C ARG A 315 -14.01 -5.90 -11.39
N THR A 316 -13.31 -6.50 -12.36
CA THR A 316 -12.74 -5.77 -13.51
C THR A 316 -13.70 -5.60 -14.69
N SER A 317 -14.69 -6.48 -14.85
CA SER A 317 -15.56 -6.57 -16.04
C SER A 317 -16.49 -5.38 -16.32
N ALA A 318 -16.61 -4.42 -15.39
CA ALA A 318 -17.54 -3.30 -15.53
C ALA A 318 -16.97 -2.10 -16.32
N LEU A 319 -15.71 -2.13 -16.75
CA LEU A 319 -14.98 -0.94 -17.20
C LEU A 319 -14.20 -1.20 -18.50
N THR A 320 -14.82 -0.85 -19.63
CA THR A 320 -14.27 -1.14 -20.97
C THR A 320 -13.79 0.10 -21.75
N CYS A 321 -14.07 1.32 -21.27
CA CYS A 321 -13.65 2.55 -21.93
C CYS A 321 -12.36 3.12 -21.31
N GLU A 322 -11.49 3.70 -22.15
CA GLU A 322 -10.26 4.40 -21.74
C GLU A 322 -10.25 5.82 -22.31
N ALA A 323 -9.99 6.82 -21.47
CA ALA A 323 -9.72 8.18 -21.90
C ALA A 323 -8.30 8.34 -22.46
N SER A 324 -8.09 9.30 -23.35
CA SER A 324 -6.75 9.66 -23.82
C SER A 324 -5.94 10.31 -22.70
N LEU A 325 -4.64 10.00 -22.64
CA LEU A 325 -3.71 10.65 -21.71
C LEU A 325 -3.69 12.17 -21.95
N PRO A 326 -3.59 12.98 -20.89
CA PRO A 326 -3.49 14.43 -21.04
C PRO A 326 -2.21 14.80 -21.81
N VAL A 327 -2.30 15.85 -22.62
CA VAL A 327 -1.17 16.37 -23.40
C VAL A 327 -0.07 16.84 -22.45
N MET A 328 1.17 16.39 -22.66
CA MET A 328 2.32 16.80 -21.85
C MET A 328 2.64 18.29 -22.07
N PRO A 329 2.85 19.10 -21.01
CA PRO A 329 3.34 20.45 -21.16
C PRO A 329 4.73 20.45 -21.82
N GLY A 330 4.84 20.99 -23.04
CA GLY A 330 6.12 21.25 -23.70
C GLY A 330 6.78 20.06 -24.44
N CYS A 331 6.09 18.93 -24.64
CA CYS A 331 6.62 17.81 -25.43
C CYS A 331 5.69 17.46 -26.60
N SER A 332 6.24 17.42 -27.82
CA SER A 332 5.61 16.75 -28.97
C SER A 332 5.49 15.27 -28.67
N GLY A 333 4.27 14.73 -28.75
CA GLY A 333 3.94 13.37 -28.32
C GLY A 333 4.67 12.29 -29.12
N THR A 334 5.88 11.93 -28.70
CA THR A 334 6.56 10.65 -28.92
C THR A 334 7.78 10.60 -28.00
N GLY A 335 7.82 9.63 -27.08
CA GLY A 335 8.95 9.33 -26.20
C GLY A 335 9.17 7.83 -26.04
#